data_AF-A0A9E5QGW1-F1
#
_entry.id   AF-A0A9E5QGW1-F1
#
_cell.length_a   1.000
_cell.length_b   1.000
_cell.length_c   1.000
_cell.angle_alpha   90.00
_cell.angle_beta   90.00
_cell.angle_gamma   90.00
#
_symmetry.space_group_name_H-M   'P 1'
#
loop_
_entity.id
_entity.type
_entity.pdbx_description
1 polymer ?
#
loop_
_entity_poly.entity_id
_entity_poly.type
_entity_poly.pdbx_seq_one_letter_code
_entity_poly.pdbx_strand_id
1 'polypeptide(L)' 'MSNLGSEDNPLRVAIVGSGPSGFYATEALIKSDFTVEIDLIERLPAPFGLVR' A
#
# COMPACT_ATOMS: atom_id res chain seq x y z
N MET A 1 9.10 20.92 -10.93
CA MET A 1 8.53 20.07 -9.86
C MET A 1 8.33 18.70 -10.48
N SER A 2 8.83 17.64 -9.86
CA SER A 2 8.65 16.27 -10.35
C SER A 2 7.19 15.83 -10.19
N ASN A 3 6.68 15.07 -11.17
CA ASN A 3 5.30 14.58 -11.13
C ASN A 3 5.14 13.56 -9.99
N LEU A 4 3.98 13.55 -9.34
CA LEU A 4 3.65 12.57 -8.31
C LEU A 4 3.63 11.15 -8.92
N GLY A 5 4.23 10.19 -8.24
CA GLY A 5 4.35 8.81 -8.70
C GLY A 5 5.45 8.61 -9.74
N SER A 6 6.48 9.46 -9.73
CA SER A 6 7.73 9.27 -10.48
C SER A 6 8.83 8.76 -9.55
N GLU A 7 9.96 8.29 -10.11
CA GLU A 7 11.08 7.79 -9.30
C GLU A 7 11.64 8.85 -8.33
N ASP A 8 11.69 10.11 -8.76
CA ASP A 8 12.16 11.24 -7.95
C ASP A 8 11.11 11.80 -6.98
N ASN A 9 9.84 11.38 -7.11
CA ASN A 9 8.73 11.80 -6.25
C ASN A 9 7.65 10.71 -6.19
N PRO A 10 7.92 9.60 -5.48
CA PRO A 10 7.02 8.46 -5.44
C PRO A 10 5.70 8.82 -4.73
N LEU A 11 4.63 8.14 -5.13
CA LEU A 11 3.34 8.23 -4.45
C LEU A 11 3.42 7.44 -3.14
N ARG A 12 3.40 8.16 -2.00
CA ARG A 12 3.50 7.56 -0.67
C ARG A 12 2.11 7.31 -0.10
N VAL A 13 1.80 6.05 0.22
CA VAL A 13 0.47 5.62 0.66
C VAL A 13 0.56 4.85 1.98
N ALA A 14 -0.21 5.29 2.97
CA ALA A 14 -0.41 4.53 4.21
C ALA A 14 -1.73 3.76 4.13
N ILE A 15 -1.67 2.44 4.30
CA ILE A 15 -2.85 1.57 4.34
C ILE A 15 -3.02 1.09 5.78
N VAL A 16 -4.17 1.41 6.38
CA VAL A 16 -4.49 1.02 7.76
C VAL A 16 -5.38 -0.22 7.75
N GLY A 17 -4.80 -1.34 8.19
CA GLY A 17 -5.40 -2.67 8.20
C GLY A 17 -4.77 -3.60 7.17
N SER A 18 -4.27 -4.75 7.63
CA SER A 18 -3.62 -5.79 6.83
C SER A 18 -4.54 -6.98 6.54
N GLY A 19 -5.85 -6.74 6.50
CA GLY A 19 -6.83 -7.72 6.02
C GLY A 19 -6.79 -7.87 4.50
N PRO A 20 -7.66 -8.73 3.92
CA PRO A 20 -7.72 -8.92 2.46
C PRO A 20 -7.95 -7.61 1.69
N SER A 21 -8.79 -6.69 2.20
CA SER A 21 -9.00 -5.39 1.56
C SER A 21 -7.71 -4.55 1.45
N GLY A 22 -6.90 -4.52 2.52
CA GLY A 22 -5.62 -3.80 2.53
C GLY A 22 -4.60 -4.40 1.56
N PHE A 23 -4.54 -5.74 1.50
CA PHE A 23 -3.68 -6.44 0.53
C PHE A 23 -4.13 -6.23 -0.91
N TYR A 24 -5.43 -6.26 -1.21
CA TYR A 24 -5.92 -5.98 -2.57
C TYR A 24 -5.67 -4.52 -2.98
N ALA A 25 -5.81 -3.57 -2.07
CA ALA A 25 -5.45 -2.18 -2.34
C ALA A 25 -3.95 -2.03 -2.63
N THR A 26 -3.10 -2.71 -1.85
CA THR A 26 -1.65 -2.76 -2.06
C THR A 26 -1.29 -3.35 -3.42
N GLU A 27 -1.91 -4.47 -3.78
CA GLU A 27 -1.69 -5.14 -5.06
C GLU A 27 -2.07 -4.22 -6.23
N ALA A 28 -3.21 -3.54 -6.15
CA ALA A 28 -3.65 -2.60 -7.18
C ALA A 28 -2.68 -1.41 -7.35
N LEU A 29 -2.15 -0.88 -6.24
CA LEU A 29 -1.16 0.21 -6.26
C LEU A 29 0.17 -0.23 -6.84
N ILE A 30 0.67 -1.42 -6.48
CA ILE A 30 1.91 -1.97 -7.03
C ILE A 30 1.79 -2.23 -8.54
N LYS A 31 0.60 -2.62 -9.01
CA LYS A 31 0.32 -2.86 -10.43
C LYS A 31 0.02 -1.58 -11.23
N SER A 32 0.00 -0.41 -10.59
CA SER A 32 -0.24 0.86 -11.26
C SER A 32 1.01 1.35 -12.00
N ASP A 33 0.84 2.34 -12.87
CA ASP A 33 1.96 2.98 -13.60
C ASP A 33 2.75 3.97 -12.72
N PHE A 34 2.39 4.13 -11.44
CA PHE A 34 3.07 5.02 -10.52
C PHE A 34 4.19 4.31 -9.77
N THR A 35 5.32 4.99 -9.58
CA THR A 35 6.27 4.63 -8.53
C THR A 35 5.60 4.88 -7.18
N VAL A 36 5.39 3.82 -6.39
CA VAL A 36 4.68 3.86 -5.11
C VAL A 36 5.56 3.41 -3.95
N GLU A 37 5.42 4.08 -2.82
CA GLU A 37 5.92 3.61 -1.51
C GLU A 37 4.71 3.35 -0.62
N ILE A 38 4.62 2.15 -0.05
CA ILE A 38 3.43 1.71 0.69
C ILE A 38 3.83 1.27 2.10
N ASP A 39 3.20 1.90 3.09
CA ASP A 39 3.27 1.47 4.49
C ASP A 39 1.96 0.77 4.86
N LEU A 40 2.06 -0.53 5.17
CA LEU A 40 0.93 -1.32 5.67
C LEU A 40 0.95 -1.33 7.21
N ILE A 41 -0.05 -0.71 7.83
CA ILE A 41 -0.12 -0.53 9.28
C ILE A 41 -1.17 -1.47 9.84
N GLU A 42 -0.78 -2.35 10.76
CA GLU A 42 -1.67 -3.31 11.41
C GLU A 42 -1.62 -3.15 12.93
N ARG A 43 -2.79 -3.28 13.57
CA ARG A 43 -2.91 -3.27 15.04
C ARG A 43 -2.58 -4.64 15.64
N LEU A 44 -2.97 -5.72 14.97
CA LEU A 44 -2.67 -7.08 15.38
C LEU A 44 -1.19 -7.44 15.14
N PRO A 45 -0.61 -8.37 15.91
CA PRO A 45 0.78 -8.80 15.71
C PRO A 45 0.99 -9.63 14.43
N ALA A 46 -0.10 -10.06 13.77
CA ALA A 46 -0.06 -10.88 12.57
C ALA A 46 -1.04 -10.34 11.52
N PRO A 47 -0.74 -10.51 10.22
CA PRO A 47 -1.56 -9.99 9.13
C PRO A 47 -2.80 -10.87 8.84
N PHE A 48 -3.51 -10.54 7.76
CA PHE A 48 -4.63 -11.28 7.13
C PHE A 48 -6.02 -11.06 7.74
N GLY A 49 -6.13 -10.33 8.84
CA GLY A 49 -7.42 -9.89 9.38
C GLY A 49 -8.38 -11.05 9.68
N LEU A 50 -9.49 -11.13 8.94
CA LEU A 50 -10.54 -12.15 9.12
C LEU A 50 -10.31 -13.46 8.35
N VAL A 51 -9.29 -13.52 7.48
CA VAL A 51 -9.00 -14.71 6.65
C VAL A 51 -8.25 -15.79 7.45
N ARG A 52 -7.76 -15.43 8.64
CA ARG A 52 -7.09 -16.32 9.58
C ARG A 52 -7.99 -17.43 10.11
#